data_AF-A0A4Q9QQG2-F1
#
_entry.id   AF-A0A4Q9QQG2-F1
#
_cell.length_a   1.000
_cell.length_b   1.000
_cell.length_c   1.000
_cell.angle_alpha   90.00
_cell.angle_beta   90.00
_cell.angle_gamma   90.00
#
_symmetry.space_group_name_H-M   'P 1'
#
loop_
_entity.id
_entity.type
_entity.pdbx_description
1 polymer ?
#
loop_
_entity_poly.entity_id
_entity_poly.type
_entity_poly.pdbx_seq_one_letter_code
_entity_poly.pdbx_strand_id
1 'polypeptide(L)'
;MCRGTAACGIPDYRAGQVTAPNGLTSVWLHPWSGEVLAIHRWNELDPGARAVAVIYPLHTGALGGTWLEAVMAAGGLALTLLGITGIGLWWRRNRVRRT
;
A
#
# COMPACT_ATOMS: atom_id res chain seq x y z
N MET A 1 11.10 -23.20 -25.67
CA MET A 1 9.88 -22.63 -26.29
C MET A 1 8.71 -22.85 -25.33
N CYS A 2 8.37 -21.86 -24.50
CA CYS A 2 7.23 -21.94 -23.59
C CYS A 2 5.98 -21.41 -24.30
N ARG A 3 4.94 -22.23 -24.32
CA ARG A 3 3.65 -22.01 -24.98
C ARG A 3 2.60 -21.99 -23.87
N GLY A 4 2.01 -20.83 -23.55
CA GLY A 4 0.97 -20.72 -22.51
C GLY A 4 1.08 -19.44 -21.67
N THR A 5 -0.04 -18.75 -21.51
CA THR A 5 -0.22 -17.34 -21.14
C THR A 5 -0.04 -16.96 -19.66
N ALA A 6 0.88 -17.59 -18.92
CA ALA A 6 1.25 -17.09 -17.60
C ALA A 6 2.64 -17.60 -17.19
N ALA A 7 3.54 -16.69 -16.81
CA ALA A 7 4.79 -16.96 -16.12
C ALA A 7 5.94 -17.63 -16.91
N CYS A 8 6.24 -17.18 -18.13
CA CYS A 8 7.58 -17.40 -18.70
C CYS A 8 8.54 -16.33 -18.17
N GLY A 9 9.15 -16.62 -17.00
CA GLY A 9 10.42 -16.07 -16.54
C GLY A 9 10.65 -14.59 -16.80
N ILE A 10 10.04 -13.73 -16.00
CA ILE A 10 10.65 -12.43 -15.72
C ILE A 10 11.80 -12.73 -14.74
N PRO A 11 13.09 -12.62 -15.14
CA PRO A 11 14.16 -12.64 -14.16
C PRO A 11 13.86 -11.59 -13.10
N ASP A 12 14.12 -11.89 -11.83
CA ASP A 12 13.92 -10.98 -10.68
C ASP A 12 14.90 -9.79 -10.77
N TYR A 13 14.73 -8.96 -11.80
CA TYR A 13 15.28 -7.63 -11.85
C TYR A 13 14.45 -6.82 -10.86
N ARG A 14 15.04 -6.48 -9.72
CA ARG A 14 14.56 -5.42 -8.83
C ARG A 14 14.70 -4.07 -9.55
N ALA A 15 14.01 -3.94 -10.67
CA ALA A 15 13.97 -2.77 -11.51
C ALA A 15 13.16 -1.70 -10.81
N GLY A 16 13.66 -0.46 -10.86
CA GLY A 16 12.96 0.69 -10.33
C GLY A 16 11.56 0.77 -10.91
N GLN A 17 10.56 0.38 -10.12
CA GLN A 17 9.17 0.63 -10.45
C GLN A 17 8.95 2.12 -10.34
N VAL A 18 8.72 2.75 -11.49
CA VAL A 18 8.22 4.13 -11.52
C VAL A 18 6.71 4.03 -11.51
N THR A 19 6.13 4.25 -10.33
CA THR A 19 4.69 4.34 -10.17
C THR A 19 4.22 5.73 -10.59
N ALA A 20 3.22 5.80 -11.46
CA ALA A 20 2.60 7.05 -11.84
C ALA A 20 2.07 7.80 -10.58
N PRO A 21 1.96 9.14 -10.60
CA PRO A 21 1.61 9.93 -9.41
C PRO A 21 0.27 9.55 -8.75
N ASN A 22 -0.61 8.86 -9.48
CA ASN A 22 -1.87 8.31 -8.98
C ASN A 22 -1.74 6.92 -8.31
N GLY A 23 -0.56 6.29 -8.31
CA GLY A 23 -0.31 5.00 -7.67
C GLY A 23 -0.75 3.77 -8.48
N LEU A 24 -1.41 3.97 -9.63
CA LEU A 24 -2.21 2.91 -10.26
C LEU A 24 -1.50 2.21 -11.43
N THR A 25 -0.61 2.91 -12.13
CA THR A 25 0.15 2.35 -13.27
C THR A 25 1.61 2.17 -12.89
N SER A 26 2.17 1.01 -13.17
CA SER A 26 3.60 0.72 -12.92
C SER A 26 4.33 0.38 -14.22
N VAL A 27 5.53 0.94 -14.36
CA VAL A 27 6.43 0.67 -15.47
C VAL A 27 7.71 0.04 -14.93
N TRP A 28 8.13 -1.06 -15.55
CA TRP A 28 9.34 -1.79 -15.23
C TRP A 28 10.41 -1.45 -16.27
N LEU A 29 11.56 -0.98 -15.81
CA LEU A 29 12.67 -0.53 -16.65
C LEU A 29 13.93 -1.37 -16.40
N HIS A 30 14.69 -1.68 -17.45
CA HIS A 30 15.98 -2.32 -17.29
C HIS A 30 16.97 -1.36 -16.62
N PRO A 31 17.59 -1.73 -15.47
CA PRO A 31 18.36 -0.79 -14.65
C PRO A 31 19.63 -0.25 -15.31
N TRP A 32 20.19 -0.94 -16.30
CA TRP A 32 21.41 -0.52 -17.02
C TRP A 32 21.17 0.17 -18.36
N SER A 33 20.09 -0.18 -19.08
CA SER A 33 19.83 0.33 -20.44
C SER A 33 18.65 1.30 -20.50
N GLY A 34 17.83 1.37 -19.45
CA GLY A 34 16.60 2.16 -19.44
C GLY A 34 15.50 1.61 -20.35
N GLU A 35 15.68 0.42 -20.90
CA GLU A 35 14.68 -0.22 -21.77
C GLU A 35 13.41 -0.60 -20.99
N VAL A 36 12.24 -0.36 -21.57
CA VAL A 36 10.96 -0.68 -20.93
C VAL A 36 10.69 -2.18 -21.05
N LEU A 37 10.71 -2.89 -19.92
CA LEU A 37 10.49 -4.33 -19.86
C LEU A 37 9.01 -4.68 -19.78
N ALA A 38 8.23 -3.91 -19.03
CA ALA A 38 6.79 -4.12 -18.89
C ALA A 38 6.04 -2.85 -18.47
N ILE A 39 4.83 -2.67 -18.99
CA ILE A 39 3.89 -1.62 -18.56
C ILE A 39 2.64 -2.30 -18.03
N HIS A 40 2.32 -2.09 -16.76
CA HIS A 40 1.13 -2.61 -16.11
C HIS A 40 0.17 -1.45 -15.85
N ARG A 41 -0.83 -1.32 -16.73
CA ARG A 41 -1.86 -0.29 -16.62
C ARG A 41 -3.02 -0.82 -15.79
N TRP A 42 -3.48 -0.03 -14.82
CA TRP A 42 -4.53 -0.46 -13.89
C TRP A 42 -5.81 -0.96 -14.57
N ASN A 43 -6.20 -0.37 -15.68
CA ASN A 43 -7.39 -0.76 -16.44
C ASN A 43 -7.27 -2.14 -17.12
N GLU A 44 -6.04 -2.64 -17.32
CA GLU A 44 -5.71 -3.90 -17.99
C GLU A 44 -5.35 -5.01 -16.99
N LEU A 45 -5.30 -4.69 -15.69
CA LEU A 45 -5.04 -5.66 -14.62
C LEU A 45 -6.27 -6.55 -14.34
N ASP A 46 -6.01 -7.77 -13.88
CA ASP A 46 -7.04 -8.64 -13.31
C ASP A 46 -7.78 -7.94 -12.16
N PRO A 47 -9.07 -8.25 -11.92
CA PRO A 47 -9.87 -7.61 -10.87
C PRO A 47 -9.22 -7.66 -9.48
N GLY A 48 -8.54 -8.76 -9.14
CA GLY A 48 -7.79 -8.89 -7.89
C GLY A 48 -6.58 -7.96 -7.81
N ALA A 49 -5.80 -7.89 -8.88
CA ALA A 49 -4.64 -7.00 -8.95
C ALA A 49 -5.08 -5.51 -8.96
N ARG A 50 -6.23 -5.20 -9.59
CA ARG A 50 -6.85 -3.87 -9.55
C ARG A 50 -7.25 -3.45 -8.15
N ALA A 51 -7.86 -4.35 -7.37
CA ALA A 51 -8.23 -4.07 -5.99
C ALA A 51 -6.99 -3.74 -5.14
N VAL A 52 -5.93 -4.52 -5.29
CA VAL A 52 -4.66 -4.30 -4.54
C VAL A 52 -4.02 -2.96 -4.90
N ALA A 53 -4.00 -2.59 -6.19
CA ALA A 53 -3.42 -1.32 -6.64
C ALA A 53 -4.15 -0.08 -6.07
N VAL A 54 -5.42 -0.21 -5.69
CA VAL A 54 -6.22 0.88 -5.10
C VAL A 54 -5.93 1.05 -3.59
N ILE A 55 -5.39 0.04 -2.92
CA ILE A 55 -5.14 0.08 -1.47
C ILE A 55 -4.17 1.20 -1.09
N TYR A 56 -3.07 1.35 -1.83
CA TYR A 56 -2.06 2.36 -1.54
C TYR A 56 -2.62 3.81 -1.60
N PRO A 57 -3.23 4.25 -2.72
CA PRO A 57 -3.77 5.60 -2.80
C PRO A 57 -5.01 5.80 -1.90
N LEU A 58 -5.70 4.72 -1.50
CA LEU A 58 -6.74 4.78 -0.48
C LEU A 58 -6.14 5.04 0.90
N HIS A 59 -5.07 4.30 1.26
CA HIS A 59 -4.40 4.40 2.56
C HIS A 59 -3.76 5.77 2.78
N THR A 60 -3.19 6.37 1.73
CA THR A 60 -2.60 7.72 1.81
C THR A 60 -3.63 8.84 1.75
N GLY A 61 -4.92 8.52 1.58
CA GLY A 61 -5.98 9.52 1.38
C GLY A 61 -5.99 10.17 0.00
N ALA A 62 -5.02 9.85 -0.87
CA ALA A 62 -4.85 10.48 -2.18
C ALA A 62 -6.04 10.26 -3.14
N LEU A 63 -6.82 9.18 -2.98
CA LEU A 63 -8.01 8.94 -3.80
C LEU A 63 -9.17 9.91 -3.51
N GLY A 64 -9.32 10.37 -2.27
CA GLY A 64 -10.48 11.14 -1.83
C GLY A 64 -10.18 12.61 -1.55
N GLY A 65 -8.96 13.06 -1.84
CA GLY A 65 -8.50 14.42 -1.55
C GLY A 65 -8.57 14.75 -0.05
N THR A 66 -8.82 16.03 0.26
CA THR A 66 -8.79 16.58 1.62
C THR A 66 -9.78 15.91 2.59
N TRP A 67 -10.91 15.41 2.09
CA TRP A 67 -11.91 14.72 2.93
C TRP A 67 -11.37 13.38 3.46
N LEU A 68 -10.85 12.53 2.57
CA LEU A 68 -10.33 11.22 2.98
C LEU A 68 -9.05 11.38 3.80
N GLU A 69 -8.23 12.37 3.49
CA GLU A 69 -7.08 12.75 4.30
C GLU A 69 -7.48 13.12 5.74
N ALA A 70 -8.53 13.94 5.92
CA ALA A 70 -9.04 14.29 7.24
C ALA A 70 -9.59 13.07 8.00
N VAL A 71 -10.26 12.15 7.32
CA VAL A 71 -10.72 10.88 7.92
C VAL A 71 -9.55 10.01 8.37
N MET A 72 -8.50 9.89 7.55
CA MET A 72 -7.29 9.15 7.92
C MET A 72 -6.57 9.76 9.11
N ALA A 73 -6.44 11.10 9.14
CA ALA A 73 -5.88 11.82 10.27
C ALA A 73 -6.69 11.60 11.57
N ALA A 74 -8.02 11.70 11.49
CA ALA A 74 -8.90 11.42 12.62
C ALA A 74 -8.80 9.96 13.10
N GLY A 75 -8.68 9.00 12.16
CA GLY A 75 -8.46 7.60 12.48
C GLY A 75 -7.14 7.35 13.24
N GLY A 76 -6.06 7.98 12.80
CA GLY A 76 -4.76 7.92 13.50
C GLY A 76 -4.82 8.51 14.92
N LEU A 77 -5.53 9.63 15.09
CA LEU A 77 -5.75 10.23 16.41
C LEU A 77 -6.58 9.31 17.31
N ALA A 78 -7.64 8.69 16.79
CA ALA A 78 -8.46 7.75 17.53
C ALA A 78 -7.65 6.53 18.02
N LEU A 79 -6.81 5.95 17.15
CA LEU A 79 -5.91 4.85 17.53
C LEU A 79 -4.89 5.27 18.60
N THR A 80 -4.36 6.49 18.49
CA THR A 80 -3.42 7.04 19.48
C THR A 80 -4.10 7.19 20.85
N LEU A 81 -5.30 7.77 20.89
CA LEU A 81 -6.10 7.89 22.10
C LEU A 81 -6.45 6.52 22.70
N LEU A 82 -6.78 5.55 21.85
CA LEU A 82 -7.04 4.18 22.29
C LEU A 82 -5.79 3.54 22.91
N GLY A 83 -4.62 3.74 22.32
CA GLY A 83 -3.34 3.27 22.88
C GLY A 83 -3.04 3.87 24.25
N ILE A 84 -3.18 5.20 24.38
CA ILE A 84 -2.95 5.93 25.64
C ILE A 84 -3.92 5.46 26.73
N THR A 85 -5.21 5.36 26.40
CA THR A 85 -6.24 4.93 27.36
C THR A 85 -6.05 3.46 27.77
N GLY A 86 -5.67 2.58 26.84
CA GLY A 86 -5.35 1.18 27.13
C GLY A 86 -4.16 1.04 28.09
N ILE A 87 -3.06 1.76 27.86
CA ILE A 87 -1.90 1.80 28.76
C ILE A 87 -2.30 2.35 30.13
N GLY A 88 -3.08 3.43 30.17
CA GLY A 88 -3.57 4.02 31.41
C GLY A 88 -4.43 3.04 32.22
N LEU A 89 -5.32 2.29 31.57
CA LEU A 89 -6.15 1.28 32.22
C LEU A 89 -5.31 0.11 32.75
N TRP A 90 -4.30 -0.33 32.00
CA TRP A 90 -3.36 -1.37 32.44
C TRP A 90 -2.61 -0.97 33.72
N TRP A 91 -2.10 0.27 33.78
CA TRP A 91 -1.45 0.79 34.98
C TRP A 91 -2.38 0.84 36.20
N ARG A 92 -3.62 1.34 36.04
CA ARG A 92 -4.59 1.36 37.15
C ARG A 92 -4.89 -0.04 37.66
N ARG A 93 -5.17 -0.97 36.74
CA ARG A 93 -5.45 -2.37 37.07
C ARG A 93 -4.28 -3.02 37.82
N ASN A 94 -3.03 -2.72 37.44
CA ASN A 94 -1.86 -3.28 38.10
C ASN A 94 -1.59 -2.65 39.49
N ARG A 95 -1.92 -1.38 39.70
CA ARG A 95 -1.83 -0.76 41.04
C ARG A 95 -2.81 -1.36 42.02
N VAL A 96 -4.06 -1.57 41.63
CA VAL A 96 -5.10 -2.18 42.48
C VAL A 96 -4.75 -3.63 42.85
N ARG A 97 -4.03 -4.36 41.98
CA ARG A 97 -3.59 -5.74 42.23
C ARG A 97 -2.37 -5.86 43.15
N ARG A 98 -1.66 -4.76 43.45
CA ARG A 98 -0.45 -4.76 44.28
C ARG A 98 -0.71 -4.32 45.74
N THR A 99 -1.91 -3.83 46.04
CA THR A 99 -2.44 -3.59 47.38
C THR A 99 -3.34 -4.73 47.77
#